data_AF-A0A972EI75-F1
#
_entry.id   AF-A0A972EI75-F1
#
_cell.length_a   1.000
_cell.length_b   1.000
_cell.length_c   1.000
_cell.angle_alpha   90.00
_cell.angle_beta   90.00
_cell.angle_gamma   90.00
#
_symmetry.space_group_name_H-M   'P 1'
#
loop_
_entity.id
_entity.type
_entity.pdbx_description
1 polymer ?
#
loop_
_entity_poly.entity_id
_entity_poly.type
_entity_poly.pdbx_seq_one_letter_code
_entity_poly.pdbx_strand_id
1 'polypeptide(L)'
;GDFKDTMQPGLIQLYCPNPFWLDEFETSEEIITWIGGIRFPLRLPTGFATAGDKIINAINKGDVETPIKLEIYGPATNPKITKRETGEYLKVKRELTADDVVVVTTDFGNKRVELNGENAFNILDLPDSNFFSLDIGDNVIELTTEDVTNNANVKISYRNRYIGI
;
A
#
# COMPACT_ATOMS: atom_id res chain seq x y z
N GLY A 1 -14.85 -55.60 9.66
CA GLY A 1 -13.90 -55.40 8.56
C GLY A 1 -12.87 -54.42 9.03
N ASP A 2 -11.59 -54.74 8.85
CA ASP A 2 -10.50 -53.86 9.26
C ASP A 2 -10.39 -52.69 8.27
N PHE A 3 -10.21 -51.46 8.78
CA PHE A 3 -10.26 -50.23 7.96
C PHE A 3 -9.19 -50.18 6.86
N LYS A 4 -8.14 -51.01 6.98
CA LYS A 4 -7.04 -51.13 6.01
C LYS A 4 -7.45 -51.73 4.66
N ASP A 5 -8.48 -52.58 4.62
CA ASP A 5 -8.85 -53.29 3.38
C ASP A 5 -9.76 -52.46 2.45
N THR A 6 -10.25 -51.29 2.92
CA THR A 6 -11.13 -50.39 2.15
C THR A 6 -10.46 -49.10 1.70
N MET A 7 -9.15 -48.92 1.94
CA MET A 7 -8.45 -47.66 1.70
C MET A 7 -7.42 -47.79 0.57
N GLN A 8 -7.54 -46.96 -0.47
CA GLN A 8 -6.59 -46.90 -1.58
C GLN A 8 -5.69 -45.67 -1.42
N PRO A 9 -4.36 -45.83 -1.29
CA PRO A 9 -3.45 -44.69 -1.26
C PRO A 9 -3.41 -44.00 -2.63
N GLY A 10 -3.62 -42.69 -2.64
CA GLY A 10 -3.50 -41.84 -3.83
C GLY A 10 -2.49 -40.73 -3.60
N LEU A 11 -1.71 -40.39 -4.64
CA LEU A 11 -0.82 -39.24 -4.63
C LEU A 11 -1.53 -38.06 -5.31
N ILE A 12 -1.60 -36.93 -4.62
CA ILE A 12 -2.08 -35.67 -5.19
C ILE A 12 -0.87 -34.74 -5.34
N GLN A 13 -0.62 -34.28 -6.56
CA GLN A 13 0.38 -33.27 -6.85
C GLN A 13 -0.32 -31.94 -7.12
N LEU A 14 0.05 -30.91 -6.37
CA LEU A 14 -0.44 -29.55 -6.56
C LEU A 14 0.72 -28.70 -7.06
N TYR A 15 0.48 -27.95 -8.14
CA TYR A 15 1.45 -27.00 -8.68
C TYR A 15 1.21 -25.62 -8.06
N CYS A 16 2.25 -25.01 -7.51
CA CYS A 16 2.19 -23.68 -6.92
C CYS A 16 3.07 -22.70 -7.71
N PRO A 17 2.49 -21.83 -8.56
CA PRO A 17 3.26 -20.84 -9.32
C PRO A 17 3.99 -19.82 -8.44
N ASN A 18 3.46 -19.56 -7.24
CA ASN A 18 4.06 -18.68 -6.24
C ASN A 18 4.35 -19.47 -4.96
N PRO A 19 5.62 -19.81 -4.67
CA PRO A 19 5.97 -20.71 -3.57
C PRO A 19 5.90 -20.06 -2.18
N PHE A 20 5.55 -18.77 -2.07
CA PHE A 20 5.50 -18.07 -0.79
C PHE A 20 4.19 -18.31 -0.04
N TRP A 21 4.30 -18.58 1.26
CA TRP A 21 3.16 -18.55 2.16
C TRP A 21 2.77 -17.10 2.43
N LEU A 22 1.48 -16.82 2.47
CA LEU A 22 0.95 -15.48 2.74
C LEU A 22 0.36 -15.44 4.14
N ASP A 23 0.44 -14.26 4.75
CA ASP A 23 -0.31 -13.95 5.97
C ASP A 23 -1.82 -14.15 5.76
N GLU A 24 -2.53 -14.56 6.82
CA GLU A 24 -3.97 -14.83 6.76
C GLU A 24 -4.76 -13.54 6.51
N PHE A 25 -4.28 -12.43 7.06
CA PHE A 25 -4.90 -11.12 6.95
C PHE A 25 -3.99 -10.13 6.23
N GLU A 26 -4.62 -9.21 5.49
CA GLU A 26 -3.93 -8.07 4.90
C GLU A 26 -3.70 -7.00 5.96
N THR A 27 -2.46 -6.55 6.09
CA THR A 27 -2.09 -5.42 6.94
C THR A 27 -2.26 -4.14 6.13
N SER A 28 -2.93 -3.13 6.69
CA SER A 28 -3.10 -1.85 6.05
C SER A 28 -2.69 -0.69 6.95
N GLU A 29 -1.82 0.17 6.43
CA GLU A 29 -1.34 1.38 7.08
C GLU A 29 -1.82 2.60 6.29
N GLU A 30 -2.24 3.66 6.98
CA GLU A 30 -2.84 4.85 6.36
C GLU A 30 -2.07 6.12 6.73
N ILE A 31 -1.70 6.91 5.71
CA ILE A 31 -1.23 8.29 5.86
C ILE A 31 -2.45 9.20 5.82
N ILE A 32 -2.81 9.74 6.98
CA ILE A 32 -3.92 10.68 7.12
C ILE A 32 -3.34 12.07 7.38
N THR A 33 -3.57 13.00 6.44
CA THR A 33 -3.01 14.36 6.52
C THR A 33 -3.70 15.24 7.57
N TRP A 34 -4.91 14.90 7.99
CA TRP A 34 -5.67 15.62 9.01
C TRP A 34 -6.13 14.71 10.15
N ILE A 35 -5.56 14.94 11.34
CA ILE A 35 -5.94 14.24 12.56
C ILE A 35 -6.95 15.08 13.34
N GLY A 36 -8.22 15.05 12.94
CA GLY A 36 -9.38 15.46 13.75
C GLY A 36 -9.48 16.91 14.28
N GLY A 37 -10.69 17.29 14.69
CA GLY A 37 -11.00 18.53 15.42
C GLY A 37 -12.46 18.61 15.85
N ILE A 38 -12.73 19.07 17.08
CA ILE A 38 -14.10 19.32 17.61
C ILE A 38 -14.21 20.81 18.00
N ARG A 39 -15.24 21.52 17.51
CA ARG A 39 -15.58 22.89 17.94
C ARG A 39 -16.74 22.84 18.96
N PHE A 40 -16.44 23.08 20.22
CA PHE A 40 -17.45 23.46 21.24
C PHE A 40 -17.51 24.99 21.37
N PRO A 41 -18.62 25.61 21.81
CA PRO A 41 -18.69 27.04 22.14
C PRO A 41 -17.93 27.38 23.45
N LEU A 42 -16.82 26.70 23.73
CA LEU A 42 -15.92 26.95 24.85
C LEU A 42 -14.60 27.50 24.29
N ARG A 43 -14.26 28.75 24.61
CA ARG A 43 -12.99 29.36 24.21
C ARG A 43 -11.86 28.83 25.10
N LEU A 44 -11.12 27.82 24.63
CA LEU A 44 -9.89 27.35 25.28
C LEU A 44 -8.66 28.04 24.66
N PRO A 45 -7.62 28.33 25.45
CA PRO A 45 -6.40 28.96 24.95
C PRO A 45 -5.57 27.92 24.17
N THR A 46 -5.83 27.87 22.86
CA THR A 46 -5.02 27.33 21.75
C THR A 46 -4.88 25.81 21.56
N GLY A 47 -4.95 25.43 20.29
CA GLY A 47 -4.75 24.09 19.72
C GLY A 47 -5.56 23.93 18.44
N PHE A 48 -5.01 24.34 17.28
CA PHE A 48 -5.58 24.01 15.96
C PHE A 48 -5.10 22.62 15.52
N ALA A 49 -5.90 21.92 14.71
CA ALA A 49 -5.53 20.65 14.14
C ALA A 49 -4.12 20.72 13.52
N THR A 50 -3.23 19.85 13.98
CA THR A 50 -1.87 19.73 13.45
C THR A 50 -1.92 18.81 12.25
N ALA A 51 -1.31 19.23 11.13
CA ALA A 51 -1.12 18.35 9.99
C ALA A 51 -0.32 17.13 10.46
N GLY A 52 -0.86 15.93 10.26
CA GLY A 52 -0.14 14.69 10.59
C GLY A 52 1.14 14.58 9.76
N ASP A 53 2.15 13.91 10.29
CA ASP A 53 3.35 13.60 9.52
C ASP A 53 2.92 12.79 8.27
N LYS A 54 3.36 13.21 7.09
CA LYS A 54 3.05 12.51 5.82
C LYS A 54 3.89 11.24 5.64
N ILE A 55 4.27 10.60 6.74
CA ILE A 55 5.24 9.52 6.82
C ILE A 55 4.62 8.39 7.63
N ILE A 56 4.68 7.17 7.11
CA ILE A 56 4.31 5.95 7.83
C ILE A 56 5.46 4.96 7.74
N ASN A 57 5.51 4.06 8.71
CA ASN A 57 6.44 2.94 8.70
C ASN A 57 5.65 1.64 8.47
N ALA A 58 5.83 1.02 7.31
CA ALA A 58 5.25 -0.26 6.98
C ALA A 58 6.24 -1.37 7.36
N ILE A 59 5.89 -2.20 8.33
CA ILE A 59 6.79 -3.25 8.83
C ILE A 59 6.45 -4.57 8.14
N ASN A 60 7.36 -5.05 7.29
CA ASN A 60 7.28 -6.38 6.71
C ASN A 60 7.86 -7.39 7.70
N LYS A 61 6.99 -8.22 8.28
CA LYS A 61 7.36 -9.28 9.23
C LYS A 61 7.65 -10.62 8.54
N GLY A 62 7.56 -10.65 7.21
CA GLY A 62 7.86 -11.82 6.41
C GLY A 62 9.34 -12.12 6.29
N ASP A 63 9.65 -13.22 5.61
CA ASP A 63 11.03 -13.67 5.34
C ASP A 63 11.56 -13.18 3.99
N VAL A 64 10.69 -12.56 3.17
CA VAL A 64 11.03 -12.05 1.83
C VAL A 64 10.37 -10.70 1.56
N GLU A 65 10.82 -10.05 0.49
CA GLU A 65 10.19 -8.83 0.00
C GLU A 65 8.70 -9.02 -0.29
N THR A 66 7.90 -8.04 0.13
CA THR A 66 6.44 -8.08 0.02
C THR A 66 5.96 -6.97 -0.90
N PRO A 67 5.23 -7.27 -1.99
CA PRO A 67 4.64 -6.25 -2.84
C PRO A 67 3.48 -5.56 -2.12
N ILE A 68 3.19 -4.36 -2.58
CA ILE A 68 2.20 -3.48 -1.96
C ILE A 68 1.04 -3.21 -2.90
N LYS A 69 -0.11 -2.96 -2.29
CA LYS A 69 -1.25 -2.30 -2.90
C LYS A 69 -1.36 -0.91 -2.29
N LEU A 70 -1.26 0.08 -3.13
CA LEU A 70 -1.28 1.49 -2.77
C LEU A 70 -2.58 2.11 -3.26
N GLU A 71 -3.29 2.80 -2.39
CA GLU A 71 -4.51 3.54 -2.73
C GLU A 71 -4.33 5.00 -2.33
N ILE A 72 -4.35 5.89 -3.32
CA ILE A 72 -4.23 7.33 -3.14
C ILE A 72 -5.61 7.94 -3.33
N TYR A 73 -6.13 8.53 -2.27
CA TYR A 73 -7.38 9.27 -2.26
C TYR A 73 -7.08 10.75 -2.43
N GLY A 74 -7.69 11.39 -3.42
CA GLY A 74 -7.60 12.82 -3.60
C GLY A 74 -8.33 13.61 -2.50
N PRO A 75 -8.19 14.94 -2.46
CA PRO A 75 -7.57 15.79 -3.48
C PRO A 75 -6.04 15.78 -3.39
N ALA A 76 -5.35 15.67 -4.53
CA ALA A 76 -3.88 15.67 -4.60
C ALA A 76 -3.35 16.16 -5.95
N THR A 77 -2.46 17.15 -5.93
CA THR A 77 -1.72 17.64 -7.11
C THR A 77 -0.39 16.91 -7.21
N ASN A 78 -0.24 16.12 -8.28
CA ASN A 78 0.96 15.36 -8.60
C ASN A 78 1.54 14.55 -7.41
N PRO A 79 0.75 13.67 -6.77
CA PRO A 79 1.21 12.96 -5.58
C PRO A 79 2.41 12.07 -5.91
N LYS A 80 3.40 12.13 -5.02
CA LYS A 80 4.64 11.35 -5.06
C LYS A 80 4.76 10.54 -3.78
N ILE A 81 4.98 9.24 -3.92
CA ILE A 81 5.18 8.32 -2.81
C ILE A 81 6.61 7.83 -2.87
N THR A 82 7.36 8.03 -1.79
CA THR A 82 8.80 7.74 -1.74
C THR A 82 9.06 6.77 -0.61
N LYS A 83 9.79 5.70 -0.90
CA LYS A 83 10.40 4.84 0.11
C LYS A 83 11.74 5.43 0.50
N ARG A 84 11.89 5.84 1.77
CA ARG A 84 13.05 6.62 2.22
C ARG A 84 14.35 5.81 2.25
N GLU A 85 14.33 4.51 2.57
CA GLU A 85 15.57 3.73 2.63
C GLU A 85 16.20 3.55 1.25
N THR A 86 15.40 3.21 0.23
CA THR A 86 15.90 2.92 -1.12
C THR A 86 15.93 4.15 -2.02
N GLY A 87 15.18 5.20 -1.67
CA GLY A 87 14.98 6.39 -2.51
C GLY A 87 14.07 6.15 -3.71
N GLU A 88 13.52 4.94 -3.85
CA GLU A 88 12.57 4.59 -4.89
C GLU A 88 11.27 5.35 -4.67
N TYR A 89 10.66 5.79 -5.77
CA TYR A 89 9.42 6.55 -5.67
C TYR A 89 8.48 6.25 -6.82
N LEU A 90 7.23 6.60 -6.59
CA LEU A 90 6.16 6.53 -7.55
C LEU A 90 5.49 7.89 -7.64
N LYS A 91 5.53 8.52 -8.82
CA LYS A 91 4.93 9.84 -9.05
C LYS A 91 3.77 9.74 -10.04
N VAL A 92 2.61 10.24 -9.63
CA VAL A 92 1.45 10.43 -10.50
C VAL A 92 1.50 11.86 -11.05
N LYS A 93 1.50 12.03 -12.38
CA LYS A 93 1.51 13.32 -13.09
C LYS A 93 0.08 13.77 -13.43
N ARG A 94 -0.77 13.86 -12.40
CA ARG A 94 -2.17 14.25 -12.55
C ARG A 94 -2.67 14.97 -11.30
N GLU A 95 -3.61 15.88 -11.51
CA GLU A 95 -4.44 16.44 -10.45
C GLU A 95 -5.59 15.48 -10.14
N LEU A 96 -5.66 15.05 -8.89
CA LEU A 96 -6.72 14.21 -8.34
C LEU A 96 -7.73 15.10 -7.62
N THR A 97 -9.01 14.93 -7.95
CA THR A 97 -10.12 15.54 -7.23
C THR A 97 -10.47 14.75 -5.97
N ALA A 98 -11.34 15.29 -5.09
CA ALA A 98 -11.71 14.63 -3.85
C ALA A 98 -12.42 13.27 -4.04
N ASP A 99 -13.03 13.05 -5.21
CA ASP A 99 -13.73 11.80 -5.55
C ASP A 99 -12.82 10.79 -6.29
N ASP A 100 -11.58 11.19 -6.62
CA ASP A 100 -10.65 10.35 -7.37
C ASP A 100 -9.86 9.42 -6.43
N VAL A 101 -9.78 8.15 -6.83
CA VAL A 101 -8.97 7.11 -6.19
C VAL A 101 -8.03 6.50 -7.20
N VAL A 102 -6.72 6.60 -6.93
CA VAL A 102 -5.68 5.91 -7.70
C VAL A 102 -5.25 4.66 -6.96
N VAL A 103 -5.40 3.51 -7.58
CA VAL A 103 -4.96 2.22 -7.05
C VAL A 103 -3.74 1.75 -7.84
N VAL A 104 -2.64 1.51 -7.15
CA VAL A 104 -1.41 0.94 -7.72
C VAL A 104 -1.11 -0.39 -7.05
N THR A 105 -0.96 -1.44 -7.85
CA THR A 105 -0.54 -2.77 -7.37
C THR A 105 0.85 -3.06 -7.91
N THR A 106 1.79 -3.45 -7.04
CA THR A 106 3.19 -3.73 -7.43
C THR A 106 3.50 -5.22 -7.62
N ASP A 107 2.51 -6.10 -7.41
CA ASP A 107 2.63 -7.55 -7.44
C ASP A 107 3.22 -8.12 -8.74
N PHE A 108 4.04 -9.16 -8.62
CA PHE A 108 4.77 -9.73 -9.76
C PHE A 108 3.81 -10.37 -10.77
N GLY A 109 3.88 -9.95 -12.03
CA GLY A 109 2.95 -10.39 -13.08
C GLY A 109 1.56 -9.74 -13.01
N ASN A 110 1.31 -8.90 -12.00
CA ASN A 110 0.04 -8.18 -11.83
C ASN A 110 0.26 -6.71 -11.45
N LYS A 111 1.31 -6.08 -12.01
CA LYS A 111 1.53 -4.65 -11.87
C LYS A 111 0.37 -3.93 -12.55
N ARG A 112 -0.35 -3.08 -11.80
CA ARG A 112 -1.54 -2.36 -12.29
C ARG A 112 -1.65 -0.98 -11.71
N VAL A 113 -2.27 -0.10 -12.47
CA VAL A 113 -2.49 1.30 -12.15
C VAL A 113 -3.88 1.64 -12.63
N GLU A 114 -4.76 1.96 -11.70
CA GLU A 114 -6.16 2.22 -11.97
C GLU A 114 -6.55 3.57 -11.36
N LEU A 115 -7.29 4.38 -12.11
CA LEU A 115 -7.95 5.59 -11.62
C LEU A 115 -9.45 5.30 -11.64
N ASN A 116 -10.09 5.31 -10.48
CA ASN A 116 -11.53 5.03 -10.33
C ASN A 116 -11.96 3.70 -10.96
N GLY A 117 -11.07 2.71 -10.98
CA GLY A 117 -11.31 1.37 -11.56
C GLY A 117 -11.02 1.26 -13.07
N GLU A 118 -10.62 2.35 -13.73
CA GLU A 118 -10.17 2.31 -15.12
C GLU A 118 -8.63 2.28 -15.20
N ASN A 119 -8.09 1.51 -16.14
CA ASN A 119 -6.64 1.46 -16.35
C ASN A 119 -6.09 2.85 -16.69
N ALA A 120 -5.14 3.31 -15.88
CA ALA A 120 -4.56 4.64 -15.97
C ALA A 120 -3.03 4.60 -15.95
N PHE A 121 -2.39 3.59 -16.55
CA PHE A 121 -0.92 3.48 -16.59
C PHE A 121 -0.21 4.73 -17.16
N ASN A 122 -0.88 5.48 -18.03
CA ASN A 122 -0.37 6.70 -18.65
C ASN A 122 -0.21 7.89 -17.69
N ILE A 123 -0.85 7.87 -16.52
CA ILE A 123 -0.74 8.98 -15.55
C ILE A 123 0.54 8.90 -14.71
N LEU A 124 1.23 7.76 -14.74
CA LEU A 124 2.49 7.59 -14.04
C LEU A 124 3.65 8.20 -14.80
N ASP A 125 4.60 8.72 -14.03
CA ASP A 125 5.86 9.22 -14.57
C ASP A 125 6.83 8.07 -14.87
N LEU A 126 6.65 7.37 -15.99
CA LEU A 126 7.26 6.07 -16.27
C LEU A 126 8.73 6.00 -16.76
N PRO A 127 9.56 7.05 -16.87
CA PRO A 127 11.01 6.84 -16.83
C PRO A 127 11.55 6.85 -15.40
N ASP A 128 10.91 7.60 -14.49
CA ASP A 128 11.48 7.93 -13.18
C ASP A 128 10.78 7.24 -12.00
N SER A 129 9.56 6.72 -12.20
CA SER A 129 8.80 5.99 -11.18
C SER A 129 9.15 4.50 -11.15
N ASN A 130 9.44 3.97 -9.96
CA ASN A 130 9.69 2.55 -9.74
C ASN A 130 8.56 1.89 -8.93
N PHE A 131 8.14 0.70 -9.36
CA PHE A 131 7.20 -0.13 -8.61
C PHE A 131 7.96 -0.91 -7.54
N PHE A 132 8.12 -0.31 -6.36
CA PHE A 132 8.87 -0.89 -5.25
C PHE A 132 8.06 -1.92 -4.43
N SER A 133 8.80 -2.68 -3.62
CA SER A 133 8.29 -3.65 -2.64
C SER A 133 8.77 -3.25 -1.23
N LEU A 134 8.16 -3.83 -0.19
CA LEU A 134 8.63 -3.72 1.18
C LEU A 134 9.78 -4.70 1.41
N ASP A 135 10.95 -4.19 1.80
CA ASP A 135 12.05 -5.00 2.30
C ASP A 135 11.68 -5.61 3.66
N ILE A 136 12.42 -6.63 4.10
CA ILE A 136 12.21 -7.25 5.41
C ILE A 136 12.52 -6.22 6.50
N GLY A 137 11.59 -6.06 7.46
CA GLY A 137 11.71 -5.09 8.54
C GLY A 137 11.00 -3.76 8.27
N ASP A 138 11.57 -2.67 8.78
CA ASP A 138 11.01 -1.32 8.68
C ASP A 138 11.13 -0.77 7.26
N ASN A 139 10.05 -0.17 6.76
CA ASN A 139 10.01 0.53 5.49
C ASN A 139 9.32 1.87 5.68
N VAL A 140 10.09 2.95 5.69
CA VAL A 140 9.56 4.29 5.86
C VAL A 140 9.07 4.84 4.53
N ILE A 141 7.77 5.07 4.43
CA ILE A 141 7.08 5.56 3.23
C ILE A 141 6.57 6.97 3.48
N GLU A 142 6.90 7.86 2.56
CA GLU A 142 6.57 9.28 2.62
C GLU A 142 5.69 9.71 1.44
N LEU A 143 4.62 10.43 1.74
CA LEU A 143 3.77 11.08 0.77
C LEU A 143 4.15 12.55 0.62
N THR A 144 4.44 12.96 -0.61
CA THR A 144 4.66 14.36 -0.98
C THR A 144 3.66 14.77 -2.05
N THR A 145 3.05 15.94 -1.90
CA THR A 145 2.16 16.57 -2.88
C THR A 145 2.75 17.92 -3.24
N GLU A 146 2.57 18.38 -4.49
CA GLU A 146 3.09 19.70 -4.91
C GLU A 146 2.35 20.84 -4.19
N ASP A 147 1.05 20.66 -3.96
CA ASP A 147 0.28 21.55 -3.09
C ASP A 147 0.25 21.00 -1.66
N VAL A 148 0.72 21.81 -0.71
CA VAL A 148 0.78 21.44 0.71
C VAL A 148 -0.62 21.48 1.35
N THR A 149 -1.55 22.21 0.75
CA THR A 149 -2.94 22.34 1.20
C THR A 149 -3.82 21.13 0.86
N ASN A 150 -3.31 20.22 0.03
CA ASN A 150 -4.03 19.02 -0.38
C ASN A 150 -4.11 18.00 0.75
N ASN A 151 -5.33 17.55 1.01
CA ASN A 151 -5.66 16.58 2.05
C ASN A 151 -5.68 15.16 1.49
N ALA A 152 -4.64 14.83 0.74
CA ALA A 152 -4.50 13.50 0.16
C ALA A 152 -4.38 12.48 1.31
N ASN A 153 -5.12 11.38 1.19
CA ASN A 153 -4.97 10.24 2.07
C ASN A 153 -4.36 9.09 1.26
N VAL A 154 -3.46 8.35 1.88
CA VAL A 154 -2.84 7.19 1.25
C VAL A 154 -3.03 5.99 2.13
N LYS A 155 -3.47 4.89 1.54
CA LYS A 155 -3.55 3.59 2.19
C LYS A 155 -2.57 2.64 1.53
N ILE A 156 -1.76 1.97 2.33
CA ILE A 156 -0.79 0.97 1.89
C ILE A 156 -1.23 -0.35 2.51
N SER A 157 -1.58 -1.30 1.66
CA SER A 157 -2.02 -2.63 2.06
C SER A 157 -1.05 -3.68 1.54
N TYR A 158 -0.69 -4.64 2.39
CA TYR A 158 0.28 -5.67 2.06
C TYR A 158 0.04 -6.96 2.85
N ARG A 159 0.57 -8.07 2.33
CA ARG A 159 0.51 -9.40 2.98
C ARG A 159 1.91 -9.96 3.10
N ASN A 160 2.38 -10.13 4.33
CA ASN A 160 3.71 -10.67 4.60
C ASN A 160 3.87 -12.03 3.91
N ARG A 161 5.04 -12.24 3.33
CA ARG A 161 5.42 -13.47 2.64
C ARG A 161 6.44 -14.25 3.46
N TYR A 162 6.22 -15.56 3.58
CA TYR A 162 7.09 -16.46 4.34
C TYR A 162 7.62 -17.57 3.43
N ILE A 163 8.87 -17.97 3.66
CA ILE A 163 9.45 -19.15 3.02
C ILE A 163 9.09 -20.35 3.91
N GLY A 164 8.64 -21.46 3.31
CA GLY A 164 8.35 -22.67 4.08
C GLY A 164 9.56 -23.13 4.89
N ILE A 165 9.31 -23.52 6.15
CA ILE A 165 10.31 -24.08 7.08
C ILE A 165 10.57 -25.54 6.74
#